data_AF-A0A7S2UEA6-F1
#
_entry.id   AF-A0A7S2UEA6-F1
#
_cell.length_a   1.000
_cell.length_b   1.000
_cell.length_c   1.000
_cell.angle_alpha   90.00
_cell.angle_beta   90.00
_cell.angle_gamma   90.00
#
_symmetry.space_group_name_H-M   'P 1'
#
loop_
_entity.id
_entity.type
_entity.pdbx_description
1 polymer ?
#
loop_
_entity_poly.entity_id
_entity_poly.type
_entity_poly.pdbx_seq_one_letter_code
_entity_poly.pdbx_strand_id
1 'polypeptide(L)'
;VVSEDVGNRRAEDADALIVSAEETTSARHDDDEHDHDVIMEPHGDHGAHAAAAEAERKTLAYENAVLRQAVERMGGKTPRTYIDEARAATQEESFKEVATSPQSENNNAKEEALQLQSKVDKLRSELEQARSLVQTANEALVKAKMGSEDEPNDKISHSNFEVGDVGLFMPTGRGTGGKRTYVAFHSSCPHRYLSTDSIDGTHDFVLGRIVYQEDLVAGARGTDSNPYGLNVGTKFWVLTVEVIRVP
;
A
#
# COMPACT_ATOMS: atom_id res chain seq x y z
N VAL A 1 8.49 63.07 56.34
CA VAL A 1 7.40 63.60 57.19
C VAL A 1 6.45 64.24 56.20
N VAL A 2 5.32 63.68 55.75
CA VAL A 2 4.16 63.02 56.38
C VAL A 2 3.42 62.38 55.18
N SER A 3 3.33 61.06 55.05
CA SER A 3 2.30 60.13 55.57
C SER A 3 1.32 59.68 54.49
N GLU A 4 0.99 58.40 54.61
CA GLU A 4 0.04 57.58 53.89
C GLU A 4 -1.39 58.15 53.97
N ASP A 5 -2.25 57.81 53.00
CA ASP A 5 -3.63 57.50 53.35
C ASP A 5 -4.20 56.36 52.51
N VAL A 6 -4.97 55.55 53.21
CA VAL A 6 -5.50 54.23 52.91
C VAL A 6 -6.96 54.39 52.50
N GLY A 7 -7.39 53.69 51.45
CA GLY A 7 -8.77 53.75 50.96
C GLY A 7 -9.29 52.41 50.45
N ASN A 8 -9.41 51.46 51.36
CA ASN A 8 -10.00 50.14 51.16
C ASN A 8 -11.54 50.23 50.93
N ARG A 9 -12.06 49.65 49.83
CA ARG A 9 -13.46 49.20 49.72
C ARG A 9 -13.58 47.90 48.90
N ARG A 10 -13.72 46.80 49.65
CA ARG A 10 -14.62 45.63 49.43
C ARG A 10 -15.97 46.05 48.82
N ALA A 11 -16.78 45.25 48.13
CA ALA A 11 -16.81 43.83 47.74
C ALA A 11 -17.93 43.67 46.68
N GLU A 12 -17.93 42.53 45.97
CA GLU A 12 -19.11 41.83 45.38
C GLU A 12 -19.86 42.57 44.24
N ASP A 13 -20.13 42.00 43.06
CA ASP A 13 -20.71 40.70 42.78
C ASP A 13 -20.14 40.06 41.51
N ALA A 14 -20.02 38.73 41.58
CA ALA A 14 -19.86 37.84 40.46
C ALA A 14 -21.22 37.56 39.84
N ASP A 15 -21.33 37.64 38.52
CA ASP A 15 -22.27 36.78 37.80
C ASP A 15 -21.61 36.29 36.51
N ALA A 16 -21.34 34.99 36.52
CA ALA A 16 -20.64 34.25 35.49
C ALA A 16 -21.66 33.74 34.48
N LEU A 17 -21.69 34.35 33.29
CA LEU A 17 -22.44 33.81 32.15
C LEU A 17 -21.56 32.80 31.42
N ILE A 18 -21.76 31.54 31.77
CA ILE A 18 -21.22 30.35 31.11
C ILE A 18 -21.85 30.27 29.72
N VAL A 19 -21.04 30.44 28.68
CA VAL A 19 -21.39 30.07 27.30
C VAL A 19 -20.54 28.85 26.94
N SER A 20 -21.19 27.70 26.87
CA SER A 20 -20.60 26.44 26.45
C SER A 20 -20.20 26.48 24.98
N ALA A 21 -18.91 26.30 24.73
CA ALA A 21 -18.36 25.90 23.44
C ALA A 21 -17.34 24.77 23.71
N GLU A 22 -17.78 23.52 23.56
CA GLU A 22 -16.88 22.37 23.45
C GLU A 22 -16.78 22.02 21.98
N GLU A 23 -15.64 22.33 21.38
CA GLU A 23 -15.19 21.74 20.12
C GLU A 23 -13.93 20.93 20.42
N THR A 24 -14.04 19.64 20.08
CA THR A 24 -12.99 18.68 19.70
C THR A 24 -11.59 18.80 20.32
N THR A 25 -11.24 17.81 21.13
CA THR A 25 -9.85 17.36 21.26
C THR A 25 -9.75 15.86 21.03
N SER A 26 -8.95 15.53 20.02
CA SER A 26 -8.38 14.23 19.73
C SER A 26 -7.26 13.91 20.72
N ALA A 27 -6.98 12.61 20.86
CA ALA A 27 -5.77 11.95 21.37
C ALA A 27 -5.91 11.21 22.71
N ARG A 28 -5.81 9.88 22.66
CA ARG A 28 -4.67 9.14 23.21
C ARG A 28 -4.78 7.65 22.87
N HIS A 29 -3.81 7.25 22.05
CA HIS A 29 -3.39 5.91 21.73
C HIS A 29 -2.10 5.74 22.52
N ASP A 30 -2.05 4.75 23.41
CA ASP A 30 -0.83 4.26 24.03
C ASP A 30 -0.94 2.73 24.06
N ASP A 31 0.05 2.11 23.42
CA ASP A 31 0.32 0.68 23.31
C ASP A 31 0.94 0.13 24.59
N ASP A 32 0.86 -1.19 24.77
CA ASP A 32 1.79 -2.12 25.47
C ASP A 32 0.98 -3.39 25.84
N GLU A 33 1.38 -4.65 25.69
CA GLU A 33 2.61 -5.31 25.26
C GLU A 33 2.25 -6.82 25.00
N HIS A 34 2.91 -7.42 24.01
CA HIS A 34 3.44 -8.80 23.96
C HIS A 34 2.57 -10.07 24.15
N ASP A 35 2.65 -10.89 23.10
CA ASP A 35 2.86 -12.35 23.07
C ASP A 35 2.03 -13.25 23.98
N HIS A 36 1.07 -13.95 23.37
CA HIS A 36 1.01 -15.42 23.40
C HIS A 36 0.05 -15.90 22.30
N ASP A 37 0.61 -16.33 21.17
CA ASP A 37 -0.08 -17.20 20.22
C ASP A 37 -0.32 -18.57 20.90
N VAL A 38 -1.37 -18.63 21.72
CA VAL A 38 -1.99 -19.89 22.12
C VAL A 38 -2.89 -20.29 20.97
N ILE A 39 -2.44 -21.29 20.22
CA ILE A 39 -3.26 -22.09 19.30
C ILE A 39 -4.40 -22.70 20.14
N MET A 40 -5.51 -21.97 20.25
CA MET A 40 -6.77 -22.49 20.77
C MET A 40 -7.36 -23.37 19.68
N GLU A 41 -7.07 -24.67 19.76
CA GLU A 41 -7.87 -25.70 19.10
C GLU A 41 -9.35 -25.46 19.44
N PRO A 42 -10.28 -25.45 18.46
CA PRO A 42 -11.66 -25.14 18.74
C PRO A 42 -12.33 -26.33 19.41
N HIS A 43 -12.29 -26.34 20.75
CA HIS A 43 -13.16 -27.14 21.56
C HIS A 43 -14.59 -26.61 21.45
N GLY A 44 -15.38 -27.32 20.63
CA GLY A 44 -16.81 -27.54 20.71
C GLY A 44 -17.69 -26.46 21.34
N ASP A 45 -18.29 -25.62 20.49
CA ASP A 45 -19.63 -25.08 20.75
C ASP A 45 -20.46 -25.07 19.46
N HIS A 46 -21.15 -26.19 19.19
CA HIS A 46 -21.87 -26.47 17.94
C HIS A 46 -23.29 -25.90 17.87
N GLY A 47 -23.71 -25.01 18.78
CA GLY A 47 -25.08 -24.49 18.81
C GLY A 47 -25.29 -23.14 18.11
N ALA A 48 -24.41 -22.17 18.33
CA ALA A 48 -24.67 -20.77 17.96
C ALA A 48 -24.43 -20.45 16.48
N HIS A 49 -23.43 -21.09 15.84
CA HIS A 49 -23.11 -20.85 14.43
C HIS A 49 -24.14 -21.43 13.45
N ALA A 50 -24.80 -22.53 13.81
CA ALA A 50 -25.83 -23.14 12.96
C ALA A 50 -27.08 -22.25 12.86
N ALA A 51 -27.48 -21.61 13.97
CA ALA A 51 -28.62 -20.70 14.00
C ALA A 51 -28.37 -19.42 13.18
N ALA A 52 -27.14 -18.87 13.24
CA ALA A 52 -26.76 -17.71 12.44
C ALA A 52 -26.74 -18.04 10.93
N ALA A 53 -26.18 -19.19 10.55
CA ALA A 53 -26.17 -19.65 9.16
C ALA A 53 -27.57 -19.98 8.62
N GLU A 54 -28.48 -20.47 9.48
CA GLU A 54 -29.88 -20.74 9.10
C GLU A 54 -30.67 -19.44 8.93
N ALA A 55 -30.45 -18.44 9.78
CA ALA A 55 -31.06 -17.11 9.66
C ALA A 55 -30.65 -16.44 8.35
N GLU A 56 -29.36 -16.48 8.01
CA GLU A 56 -28.83 -15.93 6.75
C GLU A 56 -29.39 -16.64 5.50
N ARG A 57 -29.55 -17.97 5.55
CA ARG A 57 -30.20 -18.70 4.45
C ARG A 57 -31.66 -18.33 4.27
N LYS A 58 -32.38 -18.08 5.37
CA LYS A 58 -33.79 -17.66 5.32
C LYS A 58 -33.95 -16.24 4.78
N THR A 59 -33.08 -15.30 5.15
CA THR A 59 -33.09 -13.94 4.61
C THR A 59 -32.78 -13.94 3.11
N LEU A 60 -31.73 -14.65 2.70
CA LEU A 60 -31.37 -14.78 1.27
C LEU A 60 -32.45 -15.48 0.44
N ALA A 61 -33.16 -16.46 1.00
CA ALA A 61 -34.28 -17.10 0.32
C ALA A 61 -35.47 -16.15 0.12
N TYR A 62 -35.76 -15.32 1.12
CA TYR A 62 -36.80 -14.30 1.04
C TYR A 62 -36.46 -13.23 0.01
N GLU A 63 -35.24 -12.70 0.03
CA GLU A 63 -34.75 -11.73 -0.95
C GLU A 63 -34.80 -12.28 -2.37
N ASN A 64 -34.32 -13.51 -2.59
CA ASN A 64 -34.41 -14.16 -3.90
C ASN A 64 -35.85 -14.39 -4.37
N ALA A 65 -36.79 -14.68 -3.46
CA ALA A 65 -38.20 -14.83 -3.80
C ALA A 65 -38.84 -13.49 -4.20
N VAL A 66 -38.52 -12.42 -3.47
CA VAL A 66 -38.97 -11.05 -3.80
C VAL A 66 -38.43 -10.61 -5.15
N LEU A 67 -37.14 -10.87 -5.43
CA LEU A 67 -36.52 -10.56 -6.72
C LEU A 67 -37.19 -11.33 -7.87
N ARG A 68 -37.53 -12.61 -7.68
CA ARG A 68 -38.27 -13.38 -8.69
C ARG A 68 -39.65 -12.78 -8.96
N GLN A 69 -40.39 -12.45 -7.91
CA GLN A 69 -41.70 -11.82 -8.04
C GLN A 69 -41.62 -10.45 -8.73
N ALA A 70 -40.56 -9.68 -8.47
CA ALA A 70 -40.31 -8.39 -9.12
C ALA A 70 -40.00 -8.57 -10.62
N VAL A 71 -39.16 -9.54 -10.98
CA VAL A 71 -38.83 -9.87 -12.37
C VAL A 71 -40.08 -10.33 -13.13
N GLU A 72 -40.92 -11.18 -12.52
CA GLU A 72 -42.18 -11.63 -13.11
C GLU A 72 -43.18 -10.47 -13.31
N ARG A 73 -43.29 -9.52 -12.36
CA ARG A 73 -44.13 -8.33 -12.50
C ARG A 73 -43.67 -7.39 -13.61
N MET A 74 -42.36 -7.34 -13.87
CA MET A 74 -41.79 -6.56 -14.99
C MET A 74 -41.83 -7.31 -16.33
N GLY A 75 -42.49 -8.48 -16.39
CA GLY A 75 -42.60 -9.29 -17.61
C GLY A 75 -41.30 -10.01 -18.00
N GLY A 76 -40.30 -10.01 -17.12
CA GLY A 76 -39.07 -10.77 -17.30
C GLY A 76 -39.29 -12.24 -16.92
N LYS A 77 -38.77 -13.17 -17.72
CA LYS A 77 -38.80 -14.59 -17.34
C LYS A 77 -37.66 -14.87 -16.36
N THR A 78 -37.80 -15.86 -15.48
CA THR A 78 -36.72 -16.20 -14.55
C THR A 78 -35.61 -16.96 -15.27
N PRO A 79 -34.32 -16.83 -14.86
CA PRO A 79 -33.17 -17.45 -15.55
C PRO A 79 -33.30 -18.95 -15.88
N ARG A 80 -34.03 -19.72 -15.06
CA ARG A 80 -34.27 -21.16 -15.30
C ARG A 80 -35.13 -21.43 -16.54
N THR A 81 -36.13 -20.58 -16.80
CA THR A 81 -37.02 -20.75 -17.96
C THR A 81 -36.31 -20.54 -19.29
N TYR A 82 -35.26 -19.71 -19.33
CA TYR A 82 -34.44 -19.54 -20.55
C TYR A 82 -33.57 -20.76 -20.86
N ILE A 83 -33.09 -21.44 -19.83
CA ILE A 83 -32.27 -22.67 -19.98
C ILE A 83 -33.15 -23.82 -20.46
N ASP A 84 -34.37 -23.91 -19.95
CA ASP A 84 -35.34 -24.94 -20.34
C ASP A 84 -35.93 -24.67 -21.74
N GLU A 85 -36.22 -23.40 -22.10
CA GLU A 85 -36.61 -23.02 -23.46
C GLU A 85 -35.50 -23.29 -24.49
N ALA A 86 -34.23 -23.02 -24.15
CA ALA A 86 -33.10 -23.32 -25.03
C ALA A 86 -32.91 -24.83 -25.24
N ARG A 87 -33.13 -25.65 -24.19
CA ARG A 87 -33.08 -27.12 -24.31
C ARG A 87 -34.26 -27.68 -25.11
N ALA A 88 -35.45 -27.13 -24.94
CA ALA A 88 -36.63 -27.52 -25.71
C ALA A 88 -36.49 -27.15 -27.20
N ALA A 89 -35.97 -25.95 -27.52
CA ALA A 89 -35.69 -25.53 -28.89
C ALA A 89 -34.68 -26.46 -29.59
N THR A 90 -33.68 -26.97 -28.85
CA THR A 90 -32.70 -27.93 -29.38
C THR A 90 -33.32 -29.32 -29.63
N GLN A 91 -34.39 -29.68 -28.92
CA GLN A 91 -35.10 -30.96 -29.13
C GLN A 91 -36.16 -30.88 -30.22
N GLU A 92 -36.86 -29.75 -30.39
CA GLU A 92 -37.90 -29.59 -31.43
C GLU A 92 -37.33 -29.48 -32.85
N GLU A 93 -36.08 -29.02 -33.03
CA GLU A 93 -35.43 -29.04 -34.35
C GLU A 93 -34.97 -30.44 -34.78
N SER A 94 -34.93 -31.42 -33.87
CA SER A 94 -34.42 -32.77 -34.17
C SER A 94 -35.42 -33.71 -34.88
N PHE A 95 -36.68 -33.30 -35.08
CA PHE A 95 -37.74 -34.19 -35.58
C PHE A 95 -38.34 -33.82 -36.96
N LYS A 96 -37.72 -32.91 -37.72
CA LYS A 96 -38.28 -32.42 -39.00
C LYS A 96 -37.39 -32.44 -40.24
N GLU A 97 -36.26 -33.14 -40.23
CA GLU A 97 -35.49 -33.42 -41.46
C GLU A 97 -35.38 -34.91 -41.73
N VAL A 98 -36.39 -35.45 -42.40
CA VAL A 98 -36.26 -36.66 -43.21
C VAL A 98 -36.58 -36.26 -44.66
N ALA A 99 -35.66 -36.60 -45.55
CA ALA A 99 -35.73 -36.58 -47.02
C ALA A 99 -35.16 -35.35 -47.76
N THR A 100 -33.83 -35.18 -47.73
CA THR A 100 -33.04 -34.92 -48.96
C THR A 100 -31.55 -35.20 -48.71
N SER A 101 -30.90 -35.90 -49.64
CA SER A 101 -29.52 -36.42 -49.56
C SER A 101 -28.43 -35.34 -49.35
N PRO A 102 -27.57 -35.41 -48.31
CA PRO A 102 -26.48 -34.46 -48.08
C PRO A 102 -25.11 -35.15 -48.19
N GLN A 103 -24.63 -35.44 -49.41
CA GLN A 103 -23.29 -36.01 -49.59
C GLN A 103 -22.26 -35.05 -50.22
N SER A 104 -22.66 -33.86 -50.71
CA SER A 104 -21.73 -32.93 -51.36
C SER A 104 -21.28 -31.76 -50.49
N GLU A 105 -22.16 -31.18 -49.66
CA GLU A 105 -21.82 -30.01 -48.83
C GLU A 105 -21.08 -30.39 -47.54
N ASN A 106 -21.32 -31.61 -47.04
CA ASN A 106 -20.68 -32.16 -45.86
C ASN A 106 -19.18 -32.42 -46.02
N ASN A 107 -18.71 -32.62 -47.25
CA ASN A 107 -17.28 -32.88 -47.50
C ASN A 107 -16.46 -31.58 -47.46
N ASN A 108 -17.01 -30.48 -47.97
CA ASN A 108 -16.33 -29.17 -47.98
C ASN A 108 -16.24 -28.58 -46.56
N ALA A 109 -17.33 -28.64 -45.79
CA ALA A 109 -17.33 -28.22 -44.38
C ALA A 109 -16.38 -29.06 -43.51
N LYS A 110 -16.22 -30.35 -43.83
CA LYS A 110 -15.31 -31.25 -43.12
C LYS A 110 -13.84 -30.99 -43.48
N GLU A 111 -13.54 -30.63 -44.72
CA GLU A 111 -12.20 -30.18 -45.12
C GLU A 111 -11.84 -28.83 -44.49
N GLU A 112 -12.78 -27.88 -44.45
CA GLU A 112 -12.56 -26.58 -43.80
C GLU A 112 -12.35 -26.73 -42.29
N ALA A 113 -13.13 -27.59 -41.62
CA ALA A 113 -12.94 -27.90 -40.21
C ALA A 113 -11.56 -28.54 -39.94
N LEU A 114 -11.08 -29.42 -40.83
CA LEU A 114 -9.76 -30.03 -40.72
C LEU A 114 -8.64 -29.00 -40.89
N GLN A 115 -8.80 -28.07 -41.84
CA GLN A 115 -7.86 -26.98 -42.05
C GLN A 115 -7.82 -26.02 -40.86
N LEU A 116 -8.99 -25.63 -40.33
CA LEU A 116 -9.11 -24.82 -39.12
C LEU A 116 -8.46 -25.50 -37.91
N GLN A 117 -8.68 -26.80 -37.74
CA GLN A 117 -8.06 -27.59 -36.68
C GLN A 117 -6.53 -27.56 -36.79
N SER A 118 -5.99 -27.77 -37.99
CA SER A 118 -4.55 -27.70 -38.24
C SER A 118 -3.95 -26.32 -37.93
N LYS A 119 -4.70 -25.25 -38.22
CA LYS A 119 -4.28 -23.87 -37.94
C LYS A 119 -4.31 -23.56 -36.44
N VAL A 120 -5.33 -24.05 -35.72
CA VAL A 120 -5.42 -23.92 -34.26
C VAL A 120 -4.26 -24.66 -33.59
N ASP A 121 -3.94 -25.87 -34.05
CA ASP A 121 -2.85 -26.65 -33.47
C ASP A 121 -1.49 -25.98 -33.73
N LYS A 122 -1.29 -25.39 -34.91
CA LYS A 122 -0.09 -24.60 -35.21
C LYS A 122 0.02 -23.34 -34.34
N LEU A 123 -1.07 -22.58 -34.19
CA LEU A 123 -1.10 -21.38 -33.36
C LEU A 123 -0.90 -21.71 -31.87
N ARG A 124 -1.44 -22.83 -31.40
CA ARG A 124 -1.21 -23.31 -30.02
C ARG A 124 0.26 -23.64 -29.79
N SER A 125 0.88 -24.34 -30.73
CA SER A 125 2.32 -24.66 -30.67
C SER A 125 3.18 -23.40 -30.65
N GLU A 126 2.87 -22.41 -31.50
CA GLU A 126 3.57 -21.13 -31.53
C GLU A 126 3.39 -20.31 -30.25
N LEU A 127 2.18 -20.32 -29.69
CA LEU A 127 1.86 -19.63 -28.44
C LEU A 127 2.57 -20.27 -27.24
N GLU A 128 2.72 -21.58 -27.23
CA GLU A 128 3.47 -22.31 -26.19
C GLU A 128 4.97 -22.02 -26.27
N GLN A 129 5.53 -21.96 -27.49
CA GLN A 129 6.91 -21.51 -27.69
C GLN A 129 7.12 -20.07 -27.21
N ALA A 130 6.23 -19.14 -27.59
CA ALA A 130 6.30 -17.75 -27.15
C ALA A 130 6.18 -17.61 -25.63
N ARG A 131 5.28 -18.37 -24.99
CA ARG A 131 5.16 -18.40 -23.52
C ARG A 131 6.43 -18.92 -22.86
N SER A 132 7.04 -19.98 -23.39
CA SER A 132 8.30 -20.51 -22.84
C SER A 132 9.45 -19.50 -22.94
N LEU A 133 9.53 -18.76 -24.05
CA LEU A 133 10.53 -17.69 -24.22
C LEU A 133 10.28 -16.54 -23.24
N VAL A 134 9.04 -16.09 -23.09
CA VAL A 134 8.70 -15.04 -22.12
C VAL A 134 8.99 -15.49 -20.69
N GLN A 135 8.69 -16.75 -20.36
CA GLN A 135 8.97 -17.30 -19.04
C GLN A 135 10.47 -17.36 -18.75
N THR A 136 11.28 -17.88 -19.67
CA THR A 136 12.75 -17.90 -19.51
C THR A 136 13.35 -16.50 -19.45
N ALA A 137 12.84 -15.55 -20.24
CA ALA A 137 13.26 -14.15 -20.16
C ALA A 137 12.91 -13.51 -18.82
N ASN A 138 11.72 -13.80 -18.27
CA ASN A 138 11.31 -13.33 -16.96
C ASN A 138 12.15 -13.96 -15.83
N GLU A 139 12.44 -15.26 -15.91
CA GLU A 139 13.32 -15.94 -14.95
C GLU A 139 14.74 -15.37 -15.01
N ALA A 140 15.27 -15.09 -16.20
CA ALA A 140 16.56 -14.42 -16.37
C ALA A 140 16.55 -12.99 -15.80
N LEU A 141 15.45 -12.25 -15.98
CA LEU A 141 15.29 -10.91 -15.43
C LEU A 141 15.20 -10.93 -13.90
N VAL A 142 14.44 -11.86 -13.31
CA VAL A 142 14.35 -12.05 -11.87
C VAL A 142 15.72 -12.45 -11.30
N LYS A 143 16.43 -13.35 -11.97
CA LYS A 143 17.78 -13.78 -11.57
C LYS A 143 18.81 -12.66 -11.71
N ALA A 144 18.72 -11.82 -12.74
CA ALA A 144 19.57 -10.64 -12.88
C ALA A 144 19.27 -9.60 -11.80
N LYS A 145 17.99 -9.45 -11.42
CA LYS A 145 17.54 -8.53 -10.38
C LYS A 145 17.94 -8.99 -8.98
N MET A 146 17.85 -10.30 -8.69
CA MET A 146 18.31 -10.91 -7.44
C MET A 146 19.83 -11.10 -7.37
N GLY A 147 20.51 -11.11 -8.51
CA GLY A 147 21.96 -11.29 -8.60
C GLY A 147 22.78 -10.03 -8.33
N SER A 148 22.15 -8.85 -8.25
CA SER A 148 22.86 -7.60 -8.06
C SER A 148 22.85 -7.06 -6.63
N GLU A 149 21.75 -6.91 -5.89
CA GLU A 149 21.78 -6.00 -4.71
C GLU A 149 20.78 -6.28 -3.56
N ASP A 150 20.50 -7.54 -3.18
CA ASP A 150 19.61 -7.80 -2.02
C ASP A 150 20.34 -8.24 -0.73
N GLU A 151 21.65 -8.47 -0.77
CA GLU A 151 22.42 -8.56 0.47
C GLU A 151 22.70 -7.13 0.95
N PRO A 152 22.21 -6.72 2.13
CA PRO A 152 22.52 -5.42 2.69
C PRO A 152 24.04 -5.31 2.83
N ASN A 153 24.66 -4.55 1.92
CA ASN A 153 26.09 -4.33 2.00
C ASN A 153 26.35 -3.40 3.18
N ASP A 154 26.70 -3.98 4.33
CA ASP A 154 27.00 -3.26 5.58
C ASP A 154 28.32 -2.47 5.53
N LYS A 155 28.89 -2.29 4.33
CA LYS A 155 30.05 -1.43 4.12
C LYS A 155 29.61 0.03 4.17
N ILE A 156 30.40 0.83 4.86
CA ILE A 156 30.19 2.27 4.95
C ILE A 156 30.58 2.94 3.63
N SER A 157 29.63 3.58 2.98
CA SER A 157 29.84 4.43 1.82
C SER A 157 30.49 5.76 2.23
N HIS A 158 31.47 6.22 1.45
CA HIS A 158 32.24 7.44 1.73
C HIS A 158 32.45 8.36 0.50
N SER A 159 31.92 8.01 -0.67
CA SER A 159 32.19 8.73 -1.93
C SER A 159 30.96 8.94 -2.82
N ASN A 160 30.03 8.00 -2.80
CA ASN A 160 28.72 8.14 -3.42
C ASN A 160 27.73 7.56 -2.41
N PHE A 161 26.61 8.24 -2.23
CA PHE A 161 25.57 7.81 -1.32
C PHE A 161 24.29 7.61 -2.12
N GLU A 162 23.79 6.39 -2.07
CA GLU A 162 22.51 6.02 -2.67
C GLU A 162 21.55 5.49 -1.61
N VAL A 163 20.27 5.39 -1.95
CA VAL A 163 19.28 4.80 -1.06
C VAL A 163 19.64 3.32 -0.87
N GLY A 164 19.75 2.89 0.38
CA GLY A 164 20.22 1.55 0.76
C GLY A 164 21.65 1.52 1.28
N ASP A 165 22.47 2.55 1.04
CA ASP A 165 23.85 2.60 1.52
C ASP A 165 23.94 2.92 3.01
N VAL A 166 25.00 2.42 3.66
CA VAL A 166 25.31 2.75 5.05
C VAL A 166 26.24 3.97 5.09
N GLY A 167 25.82 5.01 5.82
CA GLY A 167 26.61 6.22 6.06
C GLY A 167 27.05 6.35 7.51
N LEU A 168 28.27 6.89 7.69
CA LEU A 168 28.75 7.35 8.99
C LEU A 168 28.52 8.86 9.10
N PHE A 169 27.80 9.30 10.12
CA PHE A 169 27.48 10.70 10.36
C PHE A 169 28.17 11.20 11.62
N MET A 170 28.89 12.31 11.48
CA MET A 170 29.68 12.91 12.54
C MET A 170 29.06 14.24 12.97
N PRO A 171 28.98 14.54 14.28
CA PRO A 171 28.51 15.82 14.77
C PRO A 171 29.49 16.93 14.37
N THR A 172 28.92 18.01 13.84
CA THR A 172 29.62 19.26 13.58
C THR A 172 29.39 20.19 14.77
N GLY A 173 30.47 20.81 15.25
CA GLY A 173 30.50 21.47 16.56
C GLY A 173 29.64 22.73 16.71
N ARG A 174 28.92 23.18 15.67
CA ARG A 174 28.05 24.36 15.72
C ARG A 174 26.80 24.15 14.85
N GLY A 175 25.77 23.52 15.39
CA GLY A 175 24.43 23.56 14.81
C GLY A 175 23.67 24.82 15.25
N THR A 176 22.69 25.21 14.45
CA THR A 176 21.80 26.35 14.74
C THR A 176 20.79 25.93 15.81
N GLY A 177 20.59 26.77 16.85
CA GLY A 177 19.59 26.51 17.90
C GLY A 177 20.00 25.51 18.99
N GLY A 178 21.30 25.28 19.21
CA GLY A 178 21.80 24.44 20.30
C GLY A 178 21.75 22.93 20.05
N LYS A 179 21.12 22.51 18.94
CA LYS A 179 21.16 21.12 18.46
C LYS A 179 22.47 20.86 17.70
N ARG A 180 23.03 19.66 17.80
CA ARG A 180 24.18 19.25 16.99
C ARG A 180 23.71 18.94 15.57
N THR A 181 24.41 19.48 14.59
CA THR A 181 24.20 19.13 13.18
C THR A 181 25.11 17.97 12.84
N TYR A 182 24.61 16.92 12.19
CA TYR A 182 25.45 15.79 11.77
C TYR A 182 25.68 15.84 10.28
N VAL A 183 26.91 15.53 9.87
CA VAL A 183 27.33 15.51 8.47
C VAL A 183 27.86 14.13 8.13
N ALA A 184 27.48 13.62 6.96
CA ALA A 184 27.99 12.36 6.45
C ALA A 184 29.51 12.45 6.19
N PHE A 185 30.24 11.45 6.66
CA PHE A 185 31.65 11.29 6.36
C PHE A 185 31.83 10.99 4.87
N HIS A 186 32.51 11.87 4.16
CA HIS A 186 32.67 11.75 2.72
C HIS A 186 34.03 12.29 2.26
N SER A 187 34.72 11.56 1.38
CA SER A 187 36.10 11.87 0.95
C SER A 187 36.26 13.23 0.29
N SER A 188 35.26 13.70 -0.47
CA SER A 188 35.23 15.06 -1.05
C SER A 188 34.32 16.06 -0.33
N CYS A 189 33.76 15.70 0.83
CA CYS A 189 32.91 16.58 1.65
C CYS A 189 31.75 17.32 0.91
N PRO A 190 30.88 16.63 0.14
CA PRO A 190 29.61 17.20 -0.29
C PRO A 190 28.78 17.48 0.95
N HIS A 191 28.13 18.63 0.97
CA HIS A 191 27.25 19.11 2.03
C HIS A 191 26.06 18.16 2.23
N ARG A 192 26.27 17.02 2.91
CA ARG A 192 25.29 15.97 3.16
C ARG A 192 25.02 15.91 4.65
N TYR A 193 23.84 16.36 5.05
CA TYR A 193 23.43 16.48 6.44
C TYR A 193 22.47 15.37 6.81
N LEU A 194 22.49 14.97 8.06
CA LEU A 194 21.50 14.06 8.63
C LEU A 194 20.22 14.82 8.95
N SER A 195 19.05 14.24 8.63
CA SER A 195 17.77 14.76 9.09
C SER A 195 17.69 14.71 10.61
N THR A 196 17.13 15.75 11.23
CA THR A 196 16.89 15.78 12.68
C THR A 196 15.88 14.74 13.13
N ASP A 197 15.05 14.25 12.21
CA ASP A 197 13.99 13.28 12.50
C ASP A 197 14.52 11.84 12.54
N SER A 198 15.76 11.61 12.08
CA SER A 198 16.38 10.29 12.07
C SER A 198 17.03 9.91 13.39
N ILE A 199 17.20 10.84 14.34
CA ILE A 199 17.95 10.60 15.57
C ILE A 199 17.32 11.27 16.79
N ASP A 200 17.29 10.54 17.89
CA ASP A 200 16.80 11.04 19.18
C ASP A 200 17.97 11.43 20.09
N GLY A 201 18.28 12.73 20.12
CA GLY A 201 19.22 13.30 21.07
C GLY A 201 20.62 13.61 20.52
N THR A 202 21.64 13.52 21.38
CA THR A 202 23.02 13.90 21.06
C THR A 202 23.96 12.71 21.19
N HIS A 203 24.57 12.34 20.08
CA HIS A 203 25.48 11.22 19.95
C HIS A 203 26.83 11.68 19.38
N ASP A 204 27.86 10.88 19.62
CA ASP A 204 29.21 11.16 19.14
C ASP A 204 29.41 10.78 17.67
N PHE A 205 28.68 9.78 17.19
CA PHE A 205 28.55 9.43 15.79
C PHE A 205 27.23 8.68 15.59
N VAL A 206 26.74 8.65 14.34
CA VAL A 206 25.54 7.91 13.98
C VAL A 206 25.87 7.05 12.76
N LEU A 207 25.57 5.76 12.85
CA LEU A 207 25.65 4.84 11.72
C LEU A 207 24.23 4.51 11.28
N GLY A 208 23.89 4.83 10.04
CA GLY A 208 22.54 4.61 9.53
C GLY A 208 22.50 4.27 8.05
N ARG A 209 21.48 3.50 7.67
CA ARG A 209 21.18 3.18 6.28
C ARG A 209 20.33 4.28 5.67
N ILE A 210 20.74 4.81 4.53
CA ILE A 210 20.03 5.89 3.86
C ILE A 210 18.72 5.35 3.29
N VAL A 211 17.60 5.86 3.77
CA VAL A 211 16.26 5.50 3.26
C VAL A 211 15.73 6.56 2.30
N TYR A 212 16.18 7.80 2.44
CA TYR A 212 15.76 8.91 1.60
C TYR A 212 16.84 9.98 1.52
N GLN A 213 16.91 10.66 0.37
CA GLN A 213 17.78 11.79 0.14
C GLN A 213 16.99 12.93 -0.50
N GLU A 214 17.10 14.10 0.09
CA GLU A 214 16.51 15.34 -0.41
C GLU A 214 17.62 16.22 -0.96
N ASP A 215 17.43 16.81 -2.14
CA ASP A 215 18.38 17.75 -2.72
C ASP A 215 17.86 19.20 -2.64
N LEU A 216 18.65 20.04 -1.98
CA LEU A 216 18.26 21.39 -1.60
C LEU A 216 19.33 22.39 -2.04
N VAL A 217 18.94 23.65 -2.17
CA VAL A 217 19.84 24.75 -2.51
C VAL A 217 19.78 25.79 -1.41
N ALA A 218 20.94 26.17 -0.90
CA ALA A 218 21.05 27.09 0.21
C ALA A 218 20.51 28.48 -0.16
N GLY A 219 19.48 28.92 0.56
CA GLY A 219 18.98 30.28 0.52
C GLY A 219 19.88 31.28 1.27
N ALA A 220 19.33 32.45 1.61
CA ALA A 220 20.03 33.44 2.43
C ALA A 220 20.48 32.85 3.78
N ARG A 221 21.65 33.27 4.29
CA ARG A 221 22.15 32.77 5.59
C ARG A 221 21.18 33.16 6.71
N GLY A 222 20.82 32.19 7.54
CA GLY A 222 19.94 32.41 8.69
C GLY A 222 18.44 32.33 8.38
N THR A 223 18.06 31.88 7.18
CA THR A 223 16.67 31.48 6.88
C THR A 223 16.48 29.98 7.12
N ASP A 224 15.22 29.55 7.24
CA ASP A 224 14.86 28.13 7.42
C ASP A 224 15.34 27.25 6.25
N SER A 225 15.54 27.84 5.07
CA SER A 225 16.09 27.16 3.89
C SER A 225 17.62 26.97 3.92
N ASN A 226 18.31 27.51 4.93
CA ASN A 226 19.76 27.38 5.10
C ASN A 226 20.15 27.32 6.59
N PRO A 227 19.73 26.27 7.31
CA PRO A 227 20.04 26.11 8.73
C PRO A 227 21.53 25.81 8.97
N TYR A 228 22.26 25.40 7.93
CA TYR A 228 23.68 25.01 7.97
C TYR A 228 24.64 26.17 7.68
N GLY A 229 24.13 27.36 7.35
CA GLY A 229 24.94 28.56 7.13
C GLY A 229 25.83 28.49 5.89
N LEU A 230 25.43 27.70 4.88
CA LEU A 230 26.13 27.57 3.59
C LEU A 230 26.06 28.87 2.78
N ASN A 231 26.92 29.00 1.77
CA ASN A 231 26.84 30.11 0.83
C ASN A 231 25.57 30.00 -0.02
N VAL A 232 24.95 31.14 -0.32
CA VAL A 232 23.74 31.18 -1.16
C VAL A 232 24.01 30.51 -2.52
N GLY A 233 23.10 29.63 -2.95
CA GLY A 233 23.24 28.86 -4.19
C GLY A 233 24.06 27.57 -4.07
N THR A 234 24.59 27.25 -2.88
CA THR A 234 25.29 25.97 -2.65
C THR A 234 24.30 24.82 -2.62
N LYS A 235 24.54 23.79 -3.43
CA LYS A 235 23.76 22.54 -3.38
C LYS A 235 24.15 21.73 -2.15
N PHE A 236 23.15 21.26 -1.41
CA PHE A 236 23.32 20.38 -0.27
C PHE A 236 22.25 19.30 -0.29
N TRP A 237 22.46 18.26 0.51
CA TRP A 237 21.53 17.15 0.65
C TRP A 237 21.18 16.96 2.11
N VAL A 238 19.94 16.59 2.37
CA VAL A 238 19.48 16.10 3.67
C VAL A 238 19.16 14.63 3.51
N LEU A 239 19.77 13.80 4.35
CA LEU A 239 19.66 12.35 4.31
C LEU A 239 18.82 11.90 5.49
N THR A 240 17.72 11.20 5.21
CA THR A 240 16.97 10.47 6.21
C THR A 240 17.55 9.07 6.27
N VAL A 241 17.89 8.62 7.46
CA VAL A 241 18.47 7.30 7.68
C VAL A 241 17.69 6.51 8.70
N GLU A 242 17.72 5.20 8.53
CA GLU A 242 17.37 4.24 9.56
C GLU A 242 18.63 3.95 10.37
N VAL A 243 18.56 4.20 11.67
CA VAL A 243 19.71 4.10 12.56
C VAL A 243 20.03 2.65 12.88
N ILE A 244 21.22 2.20 12.49
CA ILE A 244 21.71 0.85 12.78
C ILE A 244 22.43 0.84 14.13
N ARG A 245 23.24 1.87 14.38
CA ARG A 245 24.05 1.95 15.60
C ARG A 245 24.21 3.38 16.07
N VAL A 246 24.00 3.52 17.37
CA VAL A 246 24.25 4.74 18.11
C VAL A 246 25.08 4.40 19.35
N PRO A 247 26.20 5.09 19.61
CA PRO A 247 26.96 4.97 20.85
C PRO A 247 26.33 5.75 22.01
#